data_AF-A0A350CMQ3-F1
#
_entry.id   AF-A0A350CMQ3-F1
#
_cell.length_a   1.000
_cell.length_b   1.000
_cell.length_c   1.000
_cell.angle_alpha   90.00
_cell.angle_beta   90.00
_cell.angle_gamma   90.00
#
_symmetry.space_group_name_H-M   'P 1'
#
loop_
_entity.id
_entity.type
_entity.pdbx_description
1 polymer ?
#
loop_
_entity_poly.entity_id
_entity_poly.type
_entity_poly.pdbx_seq_one_letter_code
_entity_poly.pdbx_strand_id
1 'polypeptide(L)' 'MAQFDLYETGRAIRSAFPGGRIAVCRDDTVWDGALQAPDWECVSSPSAPIVIKLGWRLRAEAGQPAP' A
#
# COMPACT_ATOMS: atom_id res chain seq x y z
N MET A 1 -1.55 -4.60 -22.80
CA MET A 1 -2.11 -3.38 -22.17
C MET A 1 -1.91 -3.44 -20.66
N ALA A 2 -2.56 -4.36 -19.94
CA ALA A 2 -2.45 -4.46 -18.47
C ALA A 2 -1.02 -4.39 -17.88
N GLN A 3 -0.03 -5.05 -18.48
CA GLN A 3 1.35 -4.99 -17.98
C GLN A 3 1.98 -3.59 -18.08
N PHE A 4 1.66 -2.84 -19.14
CA PHE A 4 2.11 -1.46 -19.32
C PHE A 4 1.46 -0.55 -18.27
N ASP A 5 0.15 -0.69 -18.05
CA ASP A 5 -0.59 0.11 -17.08
C ASP A 5 -0.07 -0.13 -15.65
N LEU A 6 0.24 -1.39 -15.30
CA LEU A 6 0.85 -1.75 -14.01
C LEU A 6 2.25 -1.14 -13.86
N TYR A 7 3.06 -1.18 -14.92
CA TYR A 7 4.39 -0.59 -14.92
C TYR A 7 4.35 0.93 -14.74
N GLU A 8 3.57 1.64 -15.54
CA GLU A 8 3.44 3.11 -15.46
C GLU A 8 2.85 3.54 -14.11
N THR A 9 1.87 2.79 -13.57
CA THR A 9 1.33 3.03 -12.23
C THR A 9 2.42 2.90 -11.16
N GLY A 10 3.18 1.80 -11.18
CA GLY A 10 4.29 1.60 -10.25
C GLY A 10 5.38 2.67 -10.38
N ARG A 11 5.65 3.15 -11.61
CA ARG A 11 6.58 4.26 -11.87
C ARG A 11 6.05 5.59 -11.29
N ALA A 12 4.79 5.92 -11.53
CA ALA A 12 4.16 7.14 -11.01
C ALA A 12 4.18 7.19 -9.48
N ILE A 13 3.84 6.09 -8.82
CA ILE A 13 3.80 6.01 -7.36
C ILE A 13 5.18 6.20 -6.74
N ARG A 14 6.22 5.56 -7.29
CA ARG A 14 7.59 5.76 -6.81
C ARG A 14 8.09 7.19 -7.03
N SER A 15 7.63 7.86 -8.08
CA SER A 15 8.00 9.25 -8.38
C SER A 15 7.29 10.24 -7.45
N ALA A 16 6.03 10.01 -7.13
CA ALA A 16 5.23 10.93 -6.32
C ALA A 16 5.42 10.73 -4.81
N PHE A 17 5.73 9.51 -4.38
CA PHE A 17 5.75 9.14 -2.97
C PHE A 17 7.09 8.48 -2.57
N PRO A 18 7.86 9.06 -1.63
CA PRO A 18 9.09 8.46 -1.11
C PRO A 18 8.83 7.07 -0.51
N GLY A 19 9.49 6.05 -1.05
CA GLY A 19 9.24 4.66 -0.64
C GLY A 19 7.80 4.20 -0.92
N GLY A 20 7.13 4.82 -1.89
CA GLY A 20 5.76 4.48 -2.27
C GLY A 20 5.63 3.02 -2.69
N ARG A 21 4.61 2.35 -2.14
CA ARG A 21 4.26 0.97 -2.43
C ARG A 21 2.78 0.87 -2.81
N ILE A 22 2.49 -0.05 -3.72
CA ILE A 22 1.14 -0.39 -4.16
C ILE A 22 0.99 -1.92 -4.21
N ALA A 23 -0.18 -2.40 -3.79
CA ALA A 23 -0.59 -3.78 -3.96
C ALA A 23 -2.06 -3.82 -4.41
N VAL A 24 -2.38 -4.76 -5.30
CA VAL A 24 -3.76 -5.08 -5.68
C VAL A 24 -4.04 -6.46 -5.10
N CYS A 25 -4.93 -6.50 -4.10
CA CYS A 25 -5.26 -7.72 -3.37
C CYS A 25 -6.74 -8.04 -3.58
N ARG A 26 -7.11 -9.32 -3.48
CA ARG A 26 -8.47 -9.70 -3.08
C ARG A 26 -8.45 -9.85 -1.57
N ASP A 27 -9.04 -8.91 -0.84
CA ASP A 27 -8.85 -8.81 0.61
C ASP A 27 -10.06 -8.17 1.31
N ASP A 28 -10.46 -8.74 2.44
CA ASP A 28 -11.52 -8.25 3.32
C ASP A 28 -10.97 -7.72 4.67
N THR A 29 -9.65 -7.78 4.86
CA THR A 29 -8.95 -7.29 6.05
C THR A 29 -8.11 -6.06 5.71
N VAL A 30 -8.54 -4.89 6.20
CA VAL A 30 -7.92 -3.60 5.88
C VAL A 30 -7.07 -3.04 7.04
N TRP A 31 -7.35 -3.46 8.28
CA TRP A 31 -6.75 -2.92 9.49
C TRP A 31 -6.37 -4.03 10.46
N ASP A 32 -5.11 -3.99 10.93
CA ASP A 32 -4.63 -4.84 12.01
C ASP A 32 -4.83 -4.10 13.35
N GLY A 33 -5.72 -4.63 14.18
CA GLY A 33 -6.02 -4.08 15.50
C GLY A 33 -4.88 -4.22 16.51
N ALA A 34 -4.01 -5.22 16.37
CA ALA A 34 -2.87 -5.45 17.26
C ALA A 34 -1.71 -4.50 16.94
N LEU A 35 -1.45 -4.26 15.65
CA LEU A 35 -0.42 -3.31 15.20
C LEU A 35 -0.91 -1.86 15.17
N GLN A 36 -2.21 -1.62 15.36
CA GLN A 36 -2.86 -0.32 15.17
C GLN A 36 -2.44 0.35 13.85
N ALA A 37 -2.38 -0.44 12.79
CA ALA A 37 -1.90 -0.03 11.49
C ALA A 37 -2.70 -0.71 10.37
N PRO A 38 -2.67 -0.18 9.14
CA PRO A 38 -3.21 -0.90 7.99
C PRO A 38 -2.54 -2.27 7.85
N ASP A 39 -3.32 -3.32 7.65
CA ASP A 39 -2.76 -4.63 7.34
C ASP A 39 -2.30 -4.64 5.87
N TRP A 40 -1.03 -4.97 5.68
CA TRP A 40 -0.38 -4.97 4.37
C TRP A 40 -0.30 -6.34 3.73
N GLU A 41 -0.48 -7.42 4.49
CA GLU A 41 -0.54 -8.76 3.91
C GLU A 41 -1.81 -8.88 3.05
N CYS A 42 -1.70 -9.48 1.87
CA CYS A 42 -2.89 -9.78 1.06
C CYS A 42 -3.49 -11.07 1.58
N VAL A 43 -4.65 -11.00 2.24
CA VAL A 43 -5.37 -12.21 2.69
C VAL A 43 -6.43 -12.58 1.67
N SER A 44 -6.25 -13.72 0.98
CA SER A 44 -7.20 -14.16 -0.05
C SER A 44 -8.38 -14.91 0.55
N SER A 45 -9.57 -14.32 0.45
CA SER A 45 -10.86 -14.95 0.77
C SER A 45 -11.72 -15.06 -0.51
N PRO A 46 -12.48 -16.15 -0.74
CA PRO A 46 -13.27 -16.34 -1.97
C PRO A 46 -14.29 -15.23 -2.22
N SER A 47 -14.84 -14.65 -1.16
CA SER A 47 -15.84 -13.58 -1.21
C SER A 47 -15.25 -12.19 -1.01
N ALA A 48 -13.94 -12.08 -0.73
CA ALA A 48 -13.31 -10.79 -0.51
C ALA A 48 -13.34 -9.92 -1.79
N PRO A 49 -13.52 -8.59 -1.66
CA PRO A 49 -13.49 -7.67 -2.79
C PRO A 49 -12.06 -7.50 -3.32
N ILE A 50 -11.93 -6.94 -4.53
CA ILE A 50 -10.64 -6.46 -5.02
C ILE A 50 -10.40 -5.07 -4.42
N VAL A 51 -9.26 -4.91 -3.75
CA VAL A 51 -8.83 -3.66 -3.11
C VAL A 51 -7.47 -3.22 -3.66
N ILE A 52 -7.24 -1.91 -3.65
CA ILE A 52 -5.95 -1.31 -4.00
C ILE A 52 -5.37 -0.71 -2.71
N LYS A 53 -4.29 -1.31 -2.19
CA LYS A 53 -3.55 -0.82 -1.03
C LYS A 53 -2.45 0.14 -1.52
N LEU A 54 -2.41 1.36 -0.99
CA LEU A 54 -1.41 2.39 -1.31
C LEU A 54 -0.77 2.90 0.00
N GLY A 55 0.55 3.05 0.00
CA GLY A 55 1.25 3.53 1.19
C GLY A 55 2.60 4.13 0.86
N TRP A 56 3.07 5.03 1.72
CA TRP A 56 4.34 5.69 1.60
C TRP A 56 4.86 6.08 2.97
N ARG A 57 6.15 6.37 3.05
CA ARG A 57 6.73 6.92 4.27
C ARG A 57 6.58 8.43 4.23
N LEU A 58 6.09 9.01 5.32
CA LEU A 58 6.27 10.44 5.55
C LEU A 58 7.76 10.70 5.71
N ARG A 59 8.26 11.79 5.10
CA ARG A 59 9.58 12.27 5.48
C ARG A 59 9.50 12.64 6.96
N ALA A 60 10.43 12.15 7.77
CA ALA A 60 10.56 12.64 9.13
C ALA A 60 10.74 14.16 9.05
N GLU A 61 9.88 14.90 9.74
CA GLU A 61 10.11 16.33 9.93
C GLU A 61 11.41 16.49 10.72
N ALA A 62 12.23 17.49 10.37
CA ALA A 62 13.48 17.71 11.08
C ALA A 62 13.18 17.98 12.56
N GLY A 63 13.45 16.99 13.43
CA GLY A 63 13.18 17.04 14.86
C GLY A 63 12.13 16.05 15.37
N GLN A 64 11.42 15.32 14.51
CA GLN A 64 10.49 14.26 14.95
C GLN A 64 11.27 12.97 15.25
N PRO A 65 11.17 12.36 16.44
CA PRO A 65 11.72 11.03 16.65
C PRO A 65 11.04 10.03 15.72
N ALA A 66 11.81 9.07 15.19
CA ALA A 66 11.27 8.01 14.36
C ALA A 66 10.21 7.23 15.16
N PRO A 67 9.05 6.90 14.54
CA PRO A 67 8.08 6.00 15.16
C PRO A 67 8.65 4.59 15.33
#